data_AF-A0AAV0L9K8-F1
#
_entry.id   AF-A0AAV0L9K8-F1
#
_cell.length_a   1.000
_cell.length_b   1.000
_cell.length_c   1.000
_cell.angle_alpha   90.00
_cell.angle_beta   90.00
_cell.angle_gamma   90.00
#
_symmetry.space_group_name_H-M   'P 1'
#
loop_
_entity.id
_entity.type
_entity.pdbx_description
1 polymer ?
#
loop_
_entity_poly.entity_id
_entity_poly.type
_entity_poly.pdbx_seq_one_letter_code
_entity_poly.pdbx_strand_id
1 'polypeptide(L)' 'MAPAAKSGLAVGLNKGHIVTKRDLPPRPSDRKGKTSKRVHLVRNLIREVAGFAPYEKMITELLKVGKDK' A
#
# COMPACT_ATOMS: atom_id res chain seq x y z
N MET A 1 -10.45 -11.62 -7.73
CA MET A 1 -10.64 -11.57 -9.21
C MET A 1 -9.93 -12.78 -9.77
N ALA A 2 -10.69 -13.80 -10.20
CA ALA A 2 -10.10 -15.03 -10.73
C ALA A 2 -9.19 -14.69 -11.94
N PRO A 3 -8.01 -15.31 -12.06
CA PRO A 3 -7.13 -15.00 -13.17
C PRO A 3 -7.76 -15.49 -14.49
N ALA A 4 -7.78 -14.62 -15.51
CA ALA A 4 -8.31 -14.96 -16.82
C ALA A 4 -7.61 -16.20 -17.39
N ALA A 5 -8.40 -17.08 -18.02
CA ALA A 5 -7.91 -18.30 -18.65
C ALA A 5 -6.95 -17.96 -19.81
N LYS A 6 -5.88 -18.74 -19.96
CA LYS A 6 -4.94 -18.56 -21.08
C LYS A 6 -5.55 -19.12 -22.37
N SER A 7 -5.24 -18.48 -23.50
CA SER A 7 -5.85 -18.77 -24.81
C SER A 7 -5.16 -19.90 -25.59
N GLY A 8 -4.04 -20.45 -25.11
CA GLY A 8 -3.28 -21.48 -25.83
C GLY A 8 -2.47 -20.96 -27.02
N LEU A 9 -2.57 -19.66 -27.33
CA LEU A 9 -1.86 -19.02 -28.43
C LEU A 9 -0.42 -18.65 -28.05
N ALA A 10 0.51 -18.67 -29.01
CA ALA A 10 1.90 -18.28 -28.80
C ALA A 10 2.10 -16.75 -28.66
N VAL A 11 1.20 -15.96 -29.25
CA VAL A 11 1.23 -14.48 -29.25
C VAL A 11 -0.18 -13.92 -28.99
N GLY A 12 -0.28 -12.66 -28.54
CA GLY A 12 -1.55 -12.00 -28.20
C GLY A 12 -1.84 -11.88 -26.68
N LEU A 13 -3.01 -11.33 -26.34
CA LEU A 13 -3.49 -11.23 -24.95
C LEU A 13 -3.82 -12.61 -24.39
N ASN A 14 -3.57 -12.82 -23.10
CA ASN A 14 -3.74 -14.10 -22.39
C ASN A 14 -3.00 -15.30 -23.03
N LYS A 15 -1.93 -15.04 -23.80
CA LYS A 15 -1.11 -16.06 -24.44
C LYS A 15 -0.45 -17.04 -23.46
N GLY A 16 -0.05 -18.18 -24.00
CA GLY A 16 0.64 -19.26 -23.32
C GLY A 16 -0.25 -20.49 -23.10
N HIS A 17 0.38 -21.56 -22.61
CA HIS A 17 -0.28 -22.84 -22.41
C HIS A 17 -1.47 -22.75 -21.46
N ILE A 18 -2.56 -23.43 -21.79
CA ILE A 18 -3.79 -23.47 -20.99
C ILE A 18 -3.47 -24.24 -19.70
N VAL A 19 -3.36 -23.50 -18.59
CA VAL A 19 -3.07 -24.06 -17.27
C VAL A 19 -4.17 -23.64 -16.29
N THR A 20 -4.61 -24.58 -15.48
CA THR A 20 -5.48 -24.32 -14.33
C THR A 20 -4.66 -23.64 -13.23
N LYS A 21 -4.77 -22.31 -13.12
CA LYS A 21 -4.07 -21.56 -12.08
C LYS A 21 -4.69 -21.87 -10.72
N ARG A 22 -3.84 -22.20 -9.75
CA ARG A 22 -4.22 -22.37 -8.34
C ARG A 22 -4.13 -21.03 -7.63
N ASP A 23 -5.03 -20.77 -6.70
CA ASP A 23 -4.88 -19.63 -5.79
C ASP A 23 -3.73 -19.90 -4.83
N LEU A 24 -2.68 -19.08 -4.92
CA LEU A 24 -1.55 -19.17 -4.00
C LEU A 24 -1.91 -18.50 -2.67
N PRO A 25 -1.59 -19.11 -1.52
CA PRO A 25 -1.74 -18.43 -0.24
C PRO A 25 -0.79 -17.22 -0.17
N PRO A 26 -1.23 -16.12 0.47
CA PRO A 26 -0.40 -14.93 0.61
C PRO A 26 0.84 -15.23 1.43
N ARG A 27 2.01 -14.78 0.95
CA ARG A 27 3.29 -15.03 1.61
C ARG A 27 3.48 -14.04 2.76
N PRO A 28 4.25 -14.40 3.80
CA PRO A 28 4.61 -13.46 4.86
C PRO A 28 5.31 -12.19 4.35
N SER A 29 6.09 -12.29 3.26
CA SER A 29 6.72 -11.14 2.58
C SER A 29 5.70 -10.07 2.14
N ASP A 30 4.51 -10.51 1.75
CA ASP A 30 3.45 -9.63 1.22
C ASP A 30 2.77 -8.81 2.34
N ARG A 31 3.11 -9.10 3.60
CA ARG A 31 2.63 -8.36 4.78
C ARG A 31 3.49 -7.13 5.08
N LYS A 32 4.65 -6.99 4.43
CA LYS A 32 5.53 -5.81 4.61
C LYS A 32 4.79 -4.53 4.19
N GLY A 33 4.87 -3.50 5.03
CA GLY A 33 4.22 -2.20 4.78
C GLY A 33 2.77 -2.10 5.27
N LYS A 34 2.12 -3.22 5.66
CA LYS A 34 0.79 -3.17 6.29
C LYS A 34 0.90 -2.66 7.73
N THR A 35 0.13 -1.65 8.07
CA THR A 35 0.05 -1.14 9.45
C THR A 35 -0.93 -2.01 10.25
N SER A 36 -0.51 -2.47 11.44
CA SER A 36 -1.40 -3.17 12.37
C SER A 36 -2.12 -2.18 13.28
N LYS A 37 -3.31 -2.57 13.80
CA LYS A 37 -4.10 -1.72 14.71
C LYS A 37 -3.29 -1.25 15.92
N ARG A 38 -2.47 -2.16 16.49
CA ARG A 38 -1.57 -1.85 17.61
C ARG A 38 -0.52 -0.81 17.22
N VAL A 39 0.15 -0.98 16.08
CA VAL A 39 1.20 -0.05 15.64
C VAL A 39 0.62 1.33 15.32
N HIS A 40 -0.60 1.39 14.76
CA HIS A 40 -1.30 2.64 14.53
C HIS A 40 -1.58 3.39 15.85
N LEU A 41 -2.15 2.68 16.84
CA LEU A 41 -2.42 3.26 18.17
C LEU A 41 -1.15 3.81 18.84
N VAL A 42 -0.07 3.02 18.84
CA VAL A 42 1.21 3.43 19.45
C VAL A 42 1.80 4.65 18.74
N ARG A 43 1.74 4.70 17.39
CA ARG A 43 2.22 5.86 16.63
C ARG A 43 1.41 7.11 16.92
N ASN A 44 0.09 7.01 17.05
CA ASN A 44 -0.75 8.16 17.40
C ASN A 44 -0.43 8.66 18.81
N LEU A 45 -0.31 7.76 19.79
CA LEU A 45 0.07 8.13 21.16
C LEU A 45 1.42 8.85 21.21
N ILE A 46 2.44 8.36 20.50
CA ILE A 46 3.76 9.02 20.45
C ILE A 46 3.64 10.41 19.82
N ARG A 47 2.81 10.57 18.78
CA ARG A 47 2.63 11.84 18.08
C ARG A 47 1.88 12.86 18.92
N GLU A 48 0.96 12.42 19.77
CA GLU A 48 0.30 13.27 20.78
C GLU A 48 1.27 13.74 21.86
N VAL A 49 2.16 12.87 22.35
CA VAL A 49 3.12 13.19 23.42
C VAL A 49 4.29 14.05 22.92
N ALA A 50 4.92 13.67 21.80
CA ALA A 50 6.10 14.35 21.28
C ALA A 50 5.78 15.57 20.41
N GLY A 51 4.55 15.64 19.87
CA GLY A 51 4.12 16.69 18.96
C GLY A 51 4.78 16.62 17.58
N PHE A 52 4.78 17.74 16.89
CA PHE A 52 5.33 17.89 15.53
C PHE A 52 6.74 18.47 15.56
N ALA A 53 7.56 18.05 14.59
CA ALA A 53 8.87 18.67 14.38
C ALA A 53 8.71 20.12 13.87
N PRO A 54 9.73 21.00 14.03
CA PRO A 54 9.63 22.41 13.65
C PRO A 54 9.23 22.62 12.17
N TYR A 55 9.77 21.80 11.27
CA TYR A 55 9.44 21.85 9.84
C TYR A 55 8.02 21.36 9.54
N GLU A 56 7.53 20.36 10.26
CA GLU A 56 6.14 19.88 10.12
C GLU A 56 5.15 20.97 10.52
N LYS A 57 5.45 21.74 11.59
CA LYS A 57 4.64 22.89 12.01
C LYS A 57 4.60 23.97 10.94
N MET A 58 5.75 24.38 10.40
CA MET A 58 5.83 25.37 9.33
C MET A 58 5.04 24.95 8.09
N ILE A 59 5.12 23.67 7.70
CA ILE A 59 4.33 23.12 6.58
C ILE A 59 2.83 23.19 6.89
N THR A 60 2.40 22.80 8.09
CA THR A 60 0.98 22.91 8.47
C THR A 60 0.48 24.35 8.47
N GLU A 61 1.33 25.33 8.79
CA GLU A 61 1.00 26.75 8.70
C GLU A 61 0.88 27.23 7.26
N LEU A 62 1.80 26.84 6.36
CA LEU A 62 1.70 27.15 4.93
C LEU A 62 0.45 26.57 4.29
N LEU A 63 0.07 25.34 4.68
CA LEU A 63 -1.16 24.70 4.23
C LEU A 63 -2.42 25.43 4.74
N LYS A 64 -2.40 26.05 5.93
CA LYS A 64 -3.52 26.88 6.42
C LYS A 64 -3.70 28.16 5.59
N VAL A 65 -2.62 28.70 5.03
CA VAL A 65 -2.63 29.91 4.18
C VAL A 65 -2.97 29.58 2.72
N GLY A 66 -3.12 28.29 2.36
CA GLY A 66 -3.37 27.86 0.98
C GLY A 66 -2.15 28.03 0.08
N LYS A 67 -0.94 27.98 0.65
CA LYS A 67 0.33 27.92 -0.09
C LYS A 67 0.82 26.48 -0.13
N ASP A 68 0.16 25.68 -0.95
CA ASP A 68 0.49 24.30 -1.24
C ASP A 68 1.58 24.13 -2.32
N LYS A 69 2.10 25.25 -2.85
CA LYS A 69 3.10 25.31 -3.91
C LYS A 69 4.25 26.25 -3.60
#